data_AF-G9WLD5-F1
#
_entry.id   AF-G9WLD5-F1
#
_cell.length_a   1.000
_cell.length_b   1.000
_cell.length_c   1.000
_cell.angle_alpha   90.00
_cell.angle_beta   90.00
_cell.angle_gamma   90.00
#
_symmetry.space_group_name_H-M   'P 1'
#
loop_
_entity.id
_entity.type
_entity.pdbx_description
1 polymer ?
#
loop_
_entity_poly.entity_id
_entity_poly.type
_entity_poly.pdbx_seq_one_letter_code
_entity_poly.pdbx_strand_id
1 'polypeptide(L)'
;MNTEALTQYKLMILYLLHSVSYPLSNSQLSGFFLDNEYTTYFTLQQCISDLVEAHLISSHQSRSTTRYEISDEGKQTLQFFENEIPSIVKDDMEQFLSKNKLRLQHESSVYTDYSQTDKQDFSVQLELRESSSLLCRLDLDVPDEEIAQAICKAWKKKSGKIYSFLLSELVEDEENK
;
A
#
# COMPACT_ATOMS: atom_id res chain seq x y z
N MET A 1 23.28 2.35 17.81
CA MET A 1 21.98 1.68 17.96
C MET A 1 22.23 0.18 18.04
N ASN A 2 21.49 -0.55 18.88
CA ASN A 2 21.68 -2.00 19.06
C ASN A 2 21.12 -2.76 17.85
N THR A 3 21.91 -3.66 17.24
CA THR A 3 21.53 -4.47 16.06
C THR A 3 20.35 -5.40 16.35
N GLU A 4 20.21 -5.85 17.59
CA GLU A 4 19.07 -6.67 18.04
C GLU A 4 17.75 -5.91 17.92
N ALA A 5 17.71 -4.65 18.33
CA ALA A 5 16.51 -3.82 18.23
C ALA A 5 16.10 -3.56 16.77
N LEU A 6 17.07 -3.33 15.87
CA LEU A 6 16.79 -3.18 14.43
C LEU A 6 16.22 -4.47 13.83
N THR A 7 16.73 -5.63 14.25
CA THR A 7 16.22 -6.93 13.81
C THR A 7 14.78 -7.12 14.25
N GLN A 8 14.47 -6.79 15.51
CA GLN A 8 13.12 -6.85 16.02
C GLN A 8 12.16 -5.94 15.25
N TYR A 9 12.53 -4.69 14.99
CA TYR A 9 11.68 -3.77 14.21
C TYR A 9 11.44 -4.25 12.77
N LYS A 10 12.45 -4.85 12.12
CA LYS A 10 12.28 -5.47 10.79
C LYS A 10 11.27 -6.62 10.82
N LEU A 11 11.34 -7.49 11.82
CA LEU A 11 10.37 -8.57 12.00
C LEU A 11 8.96 -8.05 12.27
N MET A 12 8.82 -6.97 13.04
CA MET A 12 7.52 -6.30 13.26
C MET A 12 6.93 -5.75 11.96
N ILE A 13 7.74 -5.12 11.09
CA ILE A 13 7.29 -4.62 9.78
C ILE A 13 6.81 -5.77 8.90
N LEU A 14 7.59 -6.86 8.83
CA LEU A 14 7.20 -8.05 8.07
C LEU A 14 5.90 -8.66 8.61
N TYR A 15 5.75 -8.77 9.93
CA TYR A 15 4.54 -9.28 10.56
C TYR A 15 3.31 -8.43 10.24
N LEU A 16 3.41 -7.10 10.34
CA LEU A 16 2.30 -6.19 9.99
C LEU A 16 1.87 -6.36 8.54
N LEU A 17 2.82 -6.38 7.61
CA LEU A 17 2.55 -6.53 6.17
C LEU A 17 2.00 -7.92 5.84
N HIS A 18 2.42 -8.96 6.57
CA HIS A 18 1.87 -10.31 6.45
C HIS A 18 0.44 -10.44 7.00
N SER A 19 0.14 -9.71 8.06
CA SER A 19 -1.15 -9.76 8.77
C SER A 19 -2.29 -9.05 8.04
N VAL A 20 -1.98 -8.30 6.98
CA VAL A 20 -2.95 -7.63 6.12
C VAL A 20 -2.93 -8.22 4.73
N SER A 21 -4.10 -8.24 4.09
CA SER A 21 -4.22 -8.68 2.70
C SER A 21 -3.97 -7.54 1.70
N TYR A 22 -3.48 -6.38 2.10
CA TYR A 22 -3.37 -5.18 1.26
C TYR A 22 -2.11 -4.37 1.60
N PRO A 23 -1.57 -3.58 0.65
CA PRO A 23 -0.40 -2.74 0.91
C PRO A 23 -0.64 -1.73 2.03
N LEU A 24 0.39 -1.49 2.85
CA LEU A 24 0.41 -0.41 3.83
C LEU A 24 1.25 0.76 3.33
N SER A 25 0.74 1.98 3.49
CA SER A 25 1.50 3.19 3.19
C SER A 25 2.59 3.46 4.25
N ASN A 26 3.58 4.26 3.87
CA ASN A 26 4.58 4.74 4.81
C ASN A 26 3.97 5.45 6.03
N SER A 27 2.88 6.20 5.83
CA SER A 27 2.18 6.90 6.91
C SER A 27 1.43 5.93 7.84
N GLN A 28 0.85 4.85 7.31
CA GLN A 28 0.17 3.83 8.10
C GLN A 28 1.17 3.04 8.96
N LEU A 29 2.30 2.62 8.38
CA LEU A 29 3.40 2.00 9.14
C LEU A 29 3.94 2.96 10.20
N SER A 30 4.25 4.20 9.82
CA SER A 30 4.77 5.21 10.76
C SER A 30 3.80 5.47 11.92
N GLY A 31 2.49 5.53 11.65
CA GLY A 31 1.48 5.69 12.69
C GLY A 31 1.57 4.59 13.75
N PHE A 32 1.65 3.31 13.33
CA PHE A 32 1.78 2.22 14.30
C PHE A 32 3.05 2.34 15.17
N PHE A 33 4.21 2.52 14.53
CA PHE A 33 5.49 2.51 15.25
C PHE A 33 5.70 3.75 16.14
N LEU A 34 5.21 4.92 15.71
CA LEU A 34 5.36 6.17 16.43
C LEU A 34 4.31 6.33 17.54
N ASP A 35 3.05 6.00 17.27
CA ASP A 35 1.97 6.17 18.26
C ASP A 35 2.13 5.23 19.46
N ASN A 36 2.78 4.07 19.25
CA ASN A 36 3.11 3.11 20.31
C ASN A 36 4.56 3.28 20.84
N GLU A 37 5.26 4.34 20.43
CA GLU A 37 6.62 4.69 20.89
C GLU A 37 7.66 3.57 20.71
N TYR A 38 7.45 2.62 19.78
CA TYR A 38 8.39 1.51 19.55
C TYR A 38 9.73 2.01 19.03
N THR A 39 9.72 2.99 18.12
CA THR A 39 10.94 3.51 17.52
C THR A 39 10.75 4.90 16.92
N THR A 40 11.84 5.51 16.47
CA THR A 40 11.80 6.83 15.81
C THR A 40 11.52 6.69 14.32
N TYR A 41 11.03 7.76 13.69
CA TYR A 41 10.79 7.79 12.24
C TYR A 41 12.04 7.43 11.46
N PHE A 42 13.21 7.95 11.86
CA PHE A 42 14.48 7.66 11.19
C PHE A 42 14.84 6.17 11.25
N THR A 43 14.71 5.55 12.43
CA THR A 43 14.97 4.12 12.61
C THR A 43 14.00 3.25 11.82
N LEU A 44 12.72 3.63 11.78
CA LEU A 44 11.72 2.95 10.95
C LEU A 44 12.10 3.02 9.47
N GLN A 45 12.46 4.20 8.95
CA GLN A 45 12.85 4.35 7.55
C GLN A 45 14.12 3.54 7.23
N GLN A 46 15.08 3.47 8.14
CA GLN A 46 16.25 2.61 7.99
C GLN A 46 15.83 1.14 7.88
N CYS A 47 14.96 0.66 8.77
CA CYS A 47 14.48 -0.73 8.71
C CYS A 47 13.72 -1.04 7.42
N ILE A 48 12.88 -0.11 6.95
CA ILE A 48 12.17 -0.24 5.67
C ILE A 48 13.16 -0.29 4.50
N SER A 49 14.14 0.61 4.45
CA SER A 49 15.17 0.63 3.39
C SER A 49 15.91 -0.69 3.33
N ASP A 50 16.38 -1.18 4.48
CA ASP A 50 17.09 -2.46 4.57
C ASP A 50 16.22 -3.64 4.10
N LEU A 51 14.92 -3.64 4.40
CA LEU A 51 13.99 -4.68 3.95
C LEU A 51 13.72 -4.63 2.45
N VAL A 52 13.64 -3.43 1.86
CA VAL A 52 13.49 -3.24 0.41
C VAL A 52 14.76 -3.69 -0.31
N GLU A 53 15.94 -3.29 0.17
CA GLU A 53 17.24 -3.70 -0.37
C GLU A 53 17.45 -5.21 -0.29
N ALA A 54 16.96 -5.85 0.77
CA ALA A 54 16.98 -7.31 0.93
C ALA A 54 15.88 -8.04 0.13
N HIS A 55 15.03 -7.34 -0.62
CA HIS A 55 13.89 -7.88 -1.36
C HIS A 55 12.87 -8.65 -0.49
N LEU A 56 12.80 -8.34 0.81
CA LEU A 56 11.83 -8.94 1.75
C LEU A 56 10.48 -8.19 1.72
N ILE A 57 10.48 -6.95 1.25
CA ILE A 57 9.27 -6.18 0.94
C ILE A 57 9.43 -5.50 -0.42
N SER A 58 8.33 -5.37 -1.16
CA SER A 58 8.26 -4.55 -2.36
C SER A 58 7.82 -3.13 -1.99
N SER A 59 8.30 -2.14 -2.75
CA SER A 59 7.84 -0.77 -2.63
C SER A 59 7.17 -0.31 -3.93
N HIS A 60 6.01 0.30 -3.79
CA HIS A 60 5.28 0.94 -4.87
C HIS A 60 5.28 2.44 -4.59
N GLN A 61 6.23 3.14 -5.20
CA GLN A 61 6.36 4.58 -5.06
C GLN A 61 5.40 5.31 -5.98
N SER A 62 4.90 6.41 -5.47
CA SER A 62 4.14 7.39 -6.21
C SER A 62 4.45 8.80 -5.74
N ARG A 63 3.98 9.81 -6.47
CA ARG A 63 4.21 11.22 -6.13
C ARG A 63 3.68 11.59 -4.75
N SER A 64 2.55 11.02 -4.36
CA SER A 64 1.86 11.36 -3.12
C SER A 64 2.16 10.42 -1.96
N THR A 65 2.56 9.16 -2.24
CA THR A 65 2.79 8.18 -1.18
C THR A 65 3.65 7.00 -1.63
N THR A 66 4.33 6.34 -0.69
CA THR A 66 4.95 5.02 -0.93
C THR A 66 4.17 3.97 -0.18
N ARG A 67 3.88 2.86 -0.84
CA ARG A 67 3.23 1.69 -0.27
C ARG A 67 4.16 0.50 -0.28
N TYR A 68 4.00 -0.37 0.71
CA TYR A 68 4.80 -1.57 0.89
C TYR A 68 3.92 -2.81 0.94
N GLU A 69 4.40 -3.90 0.32
CA GLU A 69 3.81 -5.23 0.41
C GLU A 69 4.92 -6.23 0.77
N ILE A 70 4.57 -7.29 1.52
CA ILE A 70 5.53 -8.35 1.82
C ILE A 70 5.77 -9.22 0.59
N SER A 71 7.04 -9.49 0.25
CA SER A 71 7.40 -10.43 -0.82
C SER A 71 7.24 -11.88 -0.37
N ASP A 72 7.35 -12.83 -1.28
CA ASP A 72 7.32 -14.25 -0.91
C ASP A 72 8.54 -14.65 -0.09
N GLU A 73 9.71 -14.07 -0.38
CA GLU A 73 10.93 -14.20 0.44
C GLU A 73 10.75 -13.61 1.84
N GLY A 74 10.06 -12.46 1.93
CA GLY A 74 9.68 -11.85 3.20
C GLY A 74 8.80 -12.74 4.06
N LYS A 75 7.80 -13.38 3.45
CA LYS A 75 6.91 -14.35 4.14
C LYS A 75 7.69 -15.55 4.64
N GLN A 76 8.57 -16.12 3.81
CA GLN A 76 9.42 -17.25 4.22
C GLN A 76 10.32 -16.86 5.39
N THR A 77 11.00 -15.71 5.29
CA THR A 77 11.86 -15.18 6.36
C THR A 77 11.06 -15.00 7.65
N LEU A 78 9.86 -14.41 7.57
CA LEU A 78 8.99 -14.26 8.73
C LEU A 78 8.64 -15.60 9.37
N GLN A 79 8.31 -16.64 8.59
CA GLN A 79 8.00 -17.97 9.13
C GLN A 79 9.14 -18.57 9.96
N PHE A 80 10.41 -18.31 9.61
CA PHE A 80 11.56 -18.79 10.38
C PHE A 80 11.75 -18.05 11.71
N PHE A 81 11.42 -16.75 11.75
CA PHE A 81 11.72 -15.87 12.88
C PHE A 81 10.47 -15.38 13.63
N GLU A 82 9.29 -15.89 13.30
CA GLU A 82 8.03 -15.42 13.88
C GLU A 82 7.97 -15.63 15.41
N ASN A 83 8.67 -16.64 15.91
CA ASN A 83 8.76 -16.97 17.34
C ASN A 83 9.66 -16.00 18.11
N GLU A 84 10.50 -15.23 17.41
CA GLU A 84 11.36 -14.20 18.01
C GLU A 84 10.59 -12.90 18.30
N ILE A 85 9.37 -12.76 17.75
CA ILE A 85 8.50 -11.61 18.02
C ILE A 85 7.76 -11.88 19.34
N PRO A 86 7.96 -11.07 20.39
CA PRO A 86 7.27 -11.29 21.67
C PRO A 86 5.75 -11.21 21.50
N SER A 87 5.02 -12.07 22.20
CA SER A 87 3.55 -12.16 22.08
C SER A 87 2.85 -10.83 22.36
N ILE A 88 3.34 -10.07 23.35
CA ILE A 88 2.80 -8.74 23.67
C ILE A 88 2.83 -7.79 22.48
N VAL A 89 3.89 -7.85 21.66
CA VAL A 89 4.04 -7.00 20.48
C VAL A 89 3.11 -7.49 19.35
N LYS A 90 2.91 -8.81 19.22
CA LYS A 90 1.91 -9.35 18.28
C LYS A 90 0.50 -8.90 18.66
N ASP A 91 0.16 -8.94 19.95
CA ASP A 91 -1.14 -8.50 20.46
C ASP A 91 -1.38 -7.01 20.16
N ASP A 92 -0.37 -6.16 20.39
CA ASP A 92 -0.43 -4.72 20.07
C ASP A 92 -0.65 -4.48 18.56
N MET A 93 0.05 -5.24 17.70
CA MET A 93 -0.12 -5.19 16.24
C MET A 93 -1.53 -5.61 15.83
N GLU A 94 -2.06 -6.70 16.39
CA GLU A 94 -3.42 -7.18 16.11
C GLU A 94 -4.48 -6.19 16.59
N GLN A 95 -4.28 -5.56 17.74
CA GLN A 95 -5.17 -4.52 18.25
C GLN A 95 -5.16 -3.28 17.34
N PHE A 96 -3.98 -2.86 16.88
CA PHE A 96 -3.88 -1.76 15.93
C PHE A 96 -4.61 -2.06 14.61
N LEU A 97 -4.36 -3.24 14.04
CA LEU A 97 -4.95 -3.67 12.77
C LEU A 97 -6.47 -3.80 12.90
N SER A 98 -6.97 -4.44 13.96
CA SER A 98 -8.42 -4.61 14.18
C SER A 98 -9.14 -3.27 14.37
N LYS A 99 -8.59 -2.35 15.17
CA LYS A 99 -9.14 -1.01 15.39
C LYS A 99 -9.19 -0.17 14.10
N ASN A 100 -8.21 -0.35 13.22
CA ASN A 100 -8.07 0.44 12.01
C ASN A 100 -8.52 -0.28 10.73
N LYS A 101 -8.96 -1.54 10.81
CA LYS A 101 -9.18 -2.43 9.64
C LYS A 101 -9.99 -1.79 8.53
N LEU A 102 -11.19 -1.27 8.85
CA LEU A 102 -12.08 -0.67 7.85
C LEU A 102 -11.45 0.57 7.20
N ARG A 103 -10.77 1.40 7.98
CA ARG A 103 -10.09 2.61 7.50
C ARG A 103 -8.92 2.24 6.59
N LEU A 104 -8.05 1.34 7.03
CA LEU A 104 -6.88 0.89 6.28
C LEU A 104 -7.29 0.19 4.98
N GLN A 105 -8.28 -0.72 5.03
CA GLN A 105 -8.81 -1.37 3.83
C GLN A 105 -9.35 -0.37 2.83
N HIS A 106 -10.17 0.59 3.28
CA HIS A 106 -10.72 1.61 2.39
C HIS A 106 -9.62 2.50 1.78
N GLU A 107 -8.63 2.90 2.58
CA GLU A 107 -7.47 3.69 2.12
C GLU A 107 -6.59 2.92 1.11
N SER A 108 -6.48 1.60 1.25
CA SER A 108 -5.65 0.76 0.36
C SER A 108 -6.38 0.26 -0.88
N SER A 109 -7.71 0.27 -0.90
CA SER A 109 -8.52 -0.25 -2.02
C SER A 109 -8.59 0.69 -3.22
N VAL A 110 -8.50 2.00 -2.99
CA VAL A 110 -8.66 3.01 -4.04
C VAL A 110 -7.49 3.98 -4.03
N TYR A 111 -6.67 3.91 -5.07
CA TYR A 111 -5.48 4.72 -5.20
C TYR A 111 -5.55 5.64 -6.42
N THR A 112 -5.02 6.85 -6.25
CA THR A 112 -5.00 7.91 -7.27
C THR A 112 -3.76 8.76 -7.09
N ASP A 113 -3.11 9.09 -8.19
CA ASP A 113 -2.02 10.09 -8.20
C ASP A 113 -1.95 10.79 -9.56
N TYR A 114 -1.24 11.91 -9.62
CA TYR A 114 -1.01 12.63 -10.87
C TYR A 114 0.36 13.29 -10.90
N SER A 115 0.98 13.30 -12.08
CA SER A 115 2.29 13.90 -12.31
C SER A 115 2.35 14.74 -13.57
N GLN A 116 3.02 15.88 -13.52
CA GLN A 116 3.35 16.63 -14.73
C GLN A 116 4.34 15.83 -15.58
N THR A 117 4.02 15.71 -16.87
CA THR A 117 4.83 15.06 -17.90
C THR A 117 5.81 16.05 -18.53
N ASP A 118 6.79 15.54 -19.26
CA ASP A 118 7.77 16.36 -19.99
C ASP A 118 7.13 17.29 -21.04
N LYS A 119 5.89 17.02 -21.43
CA LYS A 119 5.13 17.78 -22.44
C LYS A 119 4.27 18.91 -21.85
N GLN A 120 4.42 19.21 -20.56
CA GLN A 120 3.56 20.12 -19.78
C GLN A 120 2.12 19.64 -19.52
N ASP A 121 1.71 18.50 -20.09
CA ASP A 121 0.47 17.80 -19.72
C ASP A 121 0.63 17.06 -18.38
N PHE A 122 -0.46 16.57 -17.80
CA PHE A 122 -0.50 15.81 -16.56
C PHE A 122 -0.95 14.38 -16.81
N SER A 123 -0.17 13.41 -16.31
CA SER A 123 -0.55 12.00 -16.33
C SER A 123 -1.19 11.62 -14.99
N VAL A 124 -2.34 10.97 -15.03
CA VAL A 124 -3.15 10.56 -13.87
C VAL A 124 -3.16 9.04 -13.79
N GLN A 125 -2.72 8.50 -12.66
CA GLN A 125 -2.72 7.06 -12.39
C GLN A 125 -3.83 6.73 -11.41
N LEU A 126 -4.67 5.77 -11.79
CA LEU A 126 -5.81 5.31 -10.99
C LEU A 126 -5.69 3.81 -10.80
N GLU A 127 -5.76 3.34 -9.56
CA GLU A 127 -5.82 1.91 -9.25
C GLU A 127 -7.05 1.59 -8.41
N LEU A 128 -7.68 0.47 -8.74
CA LEU A 128 -8.67 -0.21 -7.91
C LEU A 128 -8.10 -1.57 -7.52
N ARG A 129 -8.06 -1.83 -6.22
CA ARG A 129 -7.59 -3.07 -5.64
C ARG A 129 -8.68 -3.71 -4.81
N GLU A 130 -8.67 -5.04 -4.79
CA GLU A 130 -9.39 -5.85 -3.83
C GLU A 130 -8.35 -6.65 -3.04
N SER A 131 -8.20 -6.31 -1.76
CA SER A 131 -7.08 -6.81 -0.96
C SER A 131 -5.72 -6.51 -1.64
N SER A 132 -4.96 -7.53 -2.03
CA SER A 132 -3.64 -7.42 -2.65
C SER A 132 -3.72 -7.48 -4.16
N SER A 133 -4.88 -7.86 -4.71
CA SER A 133 -5.07 -8.04 -6.13
C SER A 133 -5.43 -6.70 -6.78
N LEU A 134 -4.64 -6.32 -7.79
CA LEU A 134 -4.94 -5.19 -8.65
C LEU A 134 -6.07 -5.58 -9.61
N LEU A 135 -7.26 -5.05 -9.38
CA LEU A 135 -8.43 -5.30 -10.23
C LEU A 135 -8.39 -4.47 -11.52
N CYS A 136 -7.97 -3.22 -11.40
CA CYS A 136 -7.94 -2.28 -12.52
C CYS A 136 -6.87 -1.21 -12.29
N ARG A 137 -6.11 -0.90 -13.34
CA ARG A 137 -5.22 0.26 -13.41
C ARG A 137 -5.55 1.05 -14.67
N LEU A 138 -5.71 2.37 -14.54
CA LEU A 138 -5.92 3.30 -15.64
C LEU A 138 -4.86 4.40 -15.55
N ASP A 139 -4.19 4.65 -16.67
CA ASP A 139 -3.28 5.78 -16.84
C ASP A 139 -3.91 6.72 -17.88
N LEU A 140 -4.13 7.99 -17.51
CA LEU A 140 -4.82 8.99 -18.33
C LEU A 140 -4.00 10.28 -18.42
N ASP A 141 -3.72 10.74 -19.63
CA ASP A 141 -3.08 12.04 -19.85
C ASP A 141 -4.14 13.15 -20.03
N VAL A 142 -3.99 14.24 -19.29
CA VAL A 142 -4.90 15.39 -19.26
C VAL A 142 -4.13 16.72 -19.32
N PRO A 143 -4.70 17.77 -19.93
CA PRO A 143 -3.94 19.00 -20.23
C PRO A 143 -3.70 19.90 -19.02
N ASP A 144 -4.46 19.77 -17.93
CA ASP A 144 -4.35 20.65 -16.78
C ASP A 144 -4.46 19.92 -15.43
N GLU A 145 -3.86 20.56 -14.42
CA GLU A 145 -3.78 20.03 -13.06
C GLU A 145 -5.16 19.96 -12.38
N GLU A 146 -6.07 20.89 -12.68
CA GLU A 146 -7.39 20.92 -12.06
C GLU A 146 -8.22 19.70 -12.47
N ILE A 147 -8.17 19.33 -13.75
CA ILE A 147 -8.76 18.11 -14.29
C ILE A 147 -8.10 16.88 -13.66
N ALA A 148 -6.76 16.84 -13.58
CA ALA A 148 -6.05 15.73 -12.95
C ALA A 148 -6.50 15.49 -11.49
N GLN A 149 -6.61 16.57 -10.71
CA GLN A 149 -7.12 16.52 -9.34
C GLN A 149 -8.60 16.13 -9.27
N ALA A 150 -9.43 16.62 -10.19
CA ALA A 150 -10.85 16.28 -10.27
C ALA A 150 -11.05 14.78 -10.57
N ILE A 151 -10.25 14.20 -11.47
CA ILE A 151 -10.25 12.77 -11.77
C ILE A 151 -9.87 11.96 -10.53
N CYS A 152 -8.79 12.33 -9.83
CA CYS A 152 -8.38 11.68 -8.58
C CYS A 152 -9.52 11.69 -7.53
N LYS A 153 -10.18 12.85 -7.34
CA LYS A 153 -11.33 12.97 -6.42
C LYS A 153 -12.52 12.13 -6.86
N ALA A 154 -12.79 12.05 -8.16
CA ALA A 154 -13.89 11.29 -8.72
C ALA A 154 -13.66 9.78 -8.55
N TRP A 155 -12.45 9.29 -8.80
CA TRP A 155 -12.10 7.88 -8.67
C TRP A 155 -12.34 7.36 -7.26
N LYS A 156 -11.95 8.12 -6.22
CA LYS A 156 -12.23 7.79 -4.81
C LYS A 156 -13.71 7.53 -4.50
N LYS A 157 -14.63 8.13 -5.26
CA LYS A 157 -16.09 7.99 -5.06
C LYS A 157 -16.76 7.06 -6.08
N LYS A 158 -16.14 6.87 -7.25
CA LYS A 158 -16.78 6.24 -8.42
C LYS A 158 -16.04 5.00 -8.93
N SER A 159 -14.90 4.62 -8.37
CA SER A 159 -14.06 3.51 -8.85
C SER A 159 -14.84 2.21 -9.10
N GLY A 160 -15.68 1.78 -8.16
CA GLY A 160 -16.51 0.58 -8.33
C GLY A 160 -17.52 0.67 -9.48
N LYS A 161 -18.14 1.85 -9.68
CA LYS A 161 -19.05 2.09 -10.81
C LYS A 161 -18.30 2.11 -12.14
N ILE A 162 -17.13 2.75 -12.18
CA ILE A 162 -16.31 2.84 -13.38
C ILE A 162 -15.79 1.45 -13.76
N TYR A 163 -15.32 0.66 -12.80
CA TYR A 163 -14.89 -0.72 -13.04
C TYR A 163 -16.04 -1.58 -13.58
N SER A 164 -17.23 -1.49 -12.98
CA SER A 164 -18.41 -2.23 -13.45
C SER A 164 -18.81 -1.84 -14.88
N PHE A 165 -18.73 -0.53 -15.19
CA PHE A 165 -18.99 -0.02 -16.54
C PHE A 165 -17.95 -0.51 -17.55
N LEU A 166 -16.66 -0.46 -17.21
CA LEU A 166 -15.60 -1.01 -18.07
C LEU A 166 -15.80 -2.51 -18.33
N LEU A 167 -16.17 -3.27 -17.30
CA LEU A 167 -16.49 -4.69 -17.47
C LEU A 167 -17.69 -4.92 -18.37
N SER A 168 -18.80 -4.16 -18.21
CA SER A 168 -19.98 -4.34 -19.06
C SER A 168 -19.68 -4.05 -20.52
N GLU A 169 -18.98 -2.96 -20.80
CA GLU A 169 -18.64 -2.56 -22.19
C GLU A 169 -17.64 -3.52 -22.84
N LEU A 170 -16.75 -4.15 -22.07
CA LEU A 170 -15.75 -5.09 -22.59
C LEU A 170 -16.26 -6.53 -22.71
N VAL A 171 -17.29 -6.90 -21.95
CA VAL A 171 -17.91 -8.25 -21.94
C VAL A 171 -19.13 -8.31 -22.84
N GLU A 172 -19.70 -7.19 -23.27
CA GLU A 172 -20.72 -7.18 -24.33
C GLU A 172 -20.13 -7.79 -25.62
N ASP A 173 -20.44 -9.07 -25.84
CA ASP A 173 -20.14 -9.80 -27.06
C ASP A 173 -20.77 -9.08 -28.27
N GLU A 174 -19.95 -8.76 -29.28
CA GLU A 174 -20.45 -8.56 -30.66
C GLU A 174 -20.95 -9.91 -31.25
N GLU A 175 -21.88 -10.60 -30.57
CA GLU A 175 -22.69 -11.67 -31.19
C GLU A 175 -23.98 -11.10 -31.80
N ASN A 176 -23.87 -9.97 -32.52
CA ASN A 176 -24.93 -9.48 -33.39
C ASN A 176 -24.35 -8.97 -34.71
N LYS A 177 -23.94 -9.91 -35.56
CA LYS A 177 -23.90 -9.73 -37.01
C LYS A 177 -24.45 -10.94 -37.73
#